data_AF-A0A1E7I4A7-F1
#
_entry.id   AF-A0A1E7I4A7-F1
#
_cell.length_a   1.000
_cell.length_b   1.000
_cell.length_c   1.000
_cell.angle_alpha   90.00
_cell.angle_beta   90.00
_cell.angle_gamma   90.00
#
_symmetry.space_group_name_H-M   'P 1'
#
loop_
_entity.id
_entity.type
_entity.pdbx_description
1 polymer ?
#
loop_
_entity_poly.entity_id
_entity_poly.type
_entity_poly.pdbx_seq_one_letter_code
_entity_poly.pdbx_strand_id
1 'polypeptide(L)'
;MIDTILSIPFFINAQLGTGPHWDHWPFGPGYGDLNASLLKIAFCALILGFIIVFLKVLFGPKGIFRDHEMDREAEEMRAEQLKTLKEQLEAGEISELDYKFTIKKILH
;
A
#
# COMPACT_ATOMS: atom_id res chain seq x y z
N MET A 1 48.94 40.95 -26.33
CA MET A 1 48.00 41.64 -25.44
C MET A 1 47.00 40.60 -24.95
N ILE A 2 47.51 39.75 -24.07
CA ILE A 2 46.78 38.77 -23.26
C ILE A 2 46.62 39.50 -21.91
N ASP A 3 45.45 39.39 -21.28
CA ASP A 3 45.14 39.76 -19.88
C ASP A 3 43.88 40.63 -19.77
N THR A 4 42.69 40.03 -19.92
CA THR A 4 41.46 40.51 -19.22
C THR A 4 40.27 39.55 -19.42
N ILE A 5 40.38 38.28 -18.98
CA ILE A 5 39.23 37.34 -18.89
C ILE A 5 38.89 36.99 -17.43
N LEU A 6 39.51 37.63 -16.44
CA LEU A 6 39.31 37.32 -15.01
C LEU A 6 38.98 38.56 -14.18
N SER A 7 37.74 39.02 -14.26
CA SER A 7 37.11 39.81 -13.19
C SER A 7 35.61 39.97 -13.41
N ILE A 8 34.89 38.85 -13.57
CA ILE A 8 33.46 38.90 -13.23
C ILE A 8 33.41 39.03 -11.70
N PRO A 9 32.88 40.13 -11.13
CA PRO A 9 32.81 40.29 -9.70
C PRO A 9 32.02 39.13 -9.10
N PHE A 10 32.62 38.48 -8.10
CA PHE A 10 32.07 37.36 -7.31
C PHE A 10 30.64 37.60 -6.80
N PHE A 11 30.20 38.86 -6.75
CA PHE A 11 28.86 39.28 -6.34
C PHE A 11 27.73 38.93 -7.31
N ILE A 12 28.00 38.61 -8.59
CA ILE A 12 26.92 38.25 -9.53
C ILE A 12 26.47 36.77 -9.38
N ASN A 13 27.23 35.94 -8.66
CA ASN A 13 26.89 34.51 -8.49
C ASN A 13 26.17 34.17 -7.17
N ALA A 14 25.94 35.14 -6.27
CA ALA A 14 25.27 34.89 -5.00
C ALA A 14 23.74 34.70 -5.13
N GLN A 15 23.16 34.90 -6.32
CA GLN A 15 21.72 34.79 -6.57
C GLN A 15 21.28 33.55 -7.37
N LEU A 16 22.21 32.67 -7.76
CA LEU A 16 21.90 31.40 -8.45
C LEU A 16 22.01 30.18 -7.52
N GLY A 17 21.67 30.37 -6.25
CA GLY A 17 21.96 29.43 -5.18
C GLY A 17 20.81 29.14 -4.22
N THR A 18 19.55 29.20 -4.66
CA THR A 18 18.44 28.46 -4.03
C THR A 18 17.25 28.45 -4.99
N GLY A 19 16.99 27.30 -5.63
CA GLY A 19 15.72 27.07 -6.33
C GLY A 19 14.52 27.27 -5.39
N PRO A 20 13.27 27.29 -5.91
CA PRO A 20 12.08 27.61 -5.12
C PRO A 20 12.11 26.90 -3.76
N HIS A 21 12.19 27.67 -2.68
CA HIS A 21 12.26 27.11 -1.34
C HIS A 21 10.87 26.59 -1.00
N TRP A 22 10.73 25.27 -0.99
CA TRP A 22 9.53 24.55 -0.62
C TRP A 22 9.34 24.58 0.91
N ASP A 23 9.42 25.77 1.52
CA ASP A 23 9.42 26.01 2.96
C ASP A 23 8.19 25.43 3.68
N HIS A 24 7.07 25.47 3.00
CA HIS A 24 5.78 25.00 3.51
C HIS A 24 5.39 23.64 2.96
N TRP A 25 6.25 23.01 2.16
CA TRP A 25 5.96 21.68 1.62
C TRP A 25 6.19 20.62 2.67
N PRO A 26 5.21 19.75 2.96
CA PRO A 26 5.31 18.78 4.03
C PRO A 26 6.42 17.73 3.78
N PHE A 27 6.85 17.54 2.52
CA PHE A 27 7.88 16.55 2.14
C PHE A 27 9.24 17.16 1.76
N GLY A 28 9.52 18.42 2.12
CA GLY A 28 10.84 19.03 1.90
C GLY A 28 11.95 18.43 2.77
N PRO A 29 13.24 18.73 2.49
CA PRO A 29 14.40 18.26 3.26
C PRO A 29 14.46 18.94 4.65
N GLY A 30 13.48 18.67 5.50
CA GLY A 30 13.37 19.19 6.86
C GLY A 30 14.26 18.40 7.81
N TYR A 31 15.57 18.62 7.73
CA TYR A 31 16.49 18.24 8.81
C TYR A 31 16.35 19.28 9.94
N GLY A 32 15.70 18.92 11.05
CA GLY A 32 15.82 19.75 12.26
C GLY A 32 14.86 19.48 13.40
N ASP A 33 13.60 19.11 13.12
CA ASP A 33 12.61 18.98 14.20
C ASP A 33 11.92 17.60 14.15
N LEU A 34 12.25 16.77 15.14
CA LEU A 34 11.69 15.44 15.32
C LEU A 34 10.17 15.51 15.53
N ASN A 35 9.67 16.58 16.17
CA ASN A 35 8.24 16.75 16.41
C ASN A 35 7.49 17.04 15.10
N ALA A 36 8.03 17.93 14.27
CA ALA A 36 7.47 18.24 12.96
C ALA A 36 7.50 17.00 12.03
N SER A 37 8.57 16.21 12.10
CA SER A 37 8.70 14.97 11.33
C SER A 37 7.70 13.90 11.76
N LEU A 38 7.52 13.72 13.07
CA LEU A 38 6.55 12.78 13.63
C LEU A 38 5.11 13.16 13.26
N LEU A 39 4.77 14.44 13.33
CA LEU A 39 3.43 14.92 12.99
C LEU A 39 3.09 14.70 11.51
N LYS A 40 4.08 14.85 10.62
CA LYS A 40 3.93 14.53 9.18
C LYS A 40 3.64 13.05 8.95
N ILE A 41 4.37 12.16 9.62
CA ILE A 41 4.15 10.71 9.52
C ILE A 41 2.77 10.36 10.06
N ALA A 42 2.38 10.92 11.22
CA ALA A 42 1.06 10.71 11.80
C ALA A 42 -0.07 11.18 10.86
N PHE A 43 0.11 12.35 10.24
CA PHE A 43 -0.85 12.89 9.27
C PHE A 43 -0.97 12.00 8.02
N CYS A 44 0.16 11.53 7.48
CA CYS A 44 0.16 10.59 6.36
C CYS A 44 -0.53 9.27 6.73
N ALA A 45 -0.22 8.72 7.91
CA ALA A 45 -0.83 7.49 8.40
C ALA A 45 -2.35 7.66 8.60
N LEU A 46 -2.80 8.83 9.07
CA LEU A 46 -4.22 9.13 9.23
C LEU A 46 -4.93 9.17 7.88
N ILE A 47 -4.38 9.86 6.88
CA ILE A 47 -4.96 9.90 5.53
C ILE A 47 -4.98 8.50 4.91
N LEU A 48 -3.87 7.76 4.99
CA LEU A 48 -3.80 6.39 4.48
C LEU A 48 -4.81 5.48 5.18
N GLY A 49 -4.90 5.56 6.51
CA GLY A 49 -5.89 4.81 7.29
C GLY A 49 -7.32 5.15 6.87
N PHE A 50 -7.61 6.43 6.66
CA PHE A 50 -8.91 6.88 6.16
C PHE A 50 -9.22 6.32 4.77
N ILE A 51 -8.26 6.36 3.83
CA ILE A 51 -8.42 5.81 2.49
C ILE A 51 -8.66 4.29 2.57
N ILE A 52 -7.91 3.57 3.40
CA ILE A 52 -8.10 2.11 3.59
C ILE A 52 -9.50 1.83 4.10
N VAL A 53 -9.99 2.57 5.10
CA VAL A 53 -11.36 2.41 5.62
C VAL A 53 -12.38 2.75 4.55
N PHE A 54 -12.20 3.85 3.82
CA PHE A 54 -13.09 4.27 2.73
C PHE A 54 -13.20 3.18 1.66
N LEU A 55 -12.06 2.66 1.19
CA LEU A 55 -12.02 1.56 0.22
C LEU A 55 -12.59 0.27 0.80
N LYS A 56 -12.39 -0.01 2.10
CA LYS A 56 -12.97 -1.19 2.74
C LYS A 56 -14.48 -1.09 2.90
N VAL A 57 -15.03 0.10 3.10
CA VAL A 57 -16.49 0.34 3.09
C VAL A 57 -17.05 0.23 1.69
N LEU A 58 -16.31 0.71 0.69
CA LEU A 58 -16.79 0.78 -0.69
C LEU A 58 -16.67 -0.55 -1.44
N PHE A 59 -15.54 -1.23 -1.27
CA PHE A 59 -15.13 -2.44 -2.01
C PHE A 59 -14.79 -3.64 -1.11
N GLY A 60 -14.77 -3.47 0.21
CA GLY A 60 -14.51 -4.57 1.13
C GLY A 60 -15.71 -5.54 1.26
N PRO A 61 -15.66 -6.52 2.16
CA PRO A 61 -16.73 -7.49 2.34
C PRO A 61 -18.04 -6.75 2.70
N LYS A 62 -19.07 -6.90 1.86
CA LYS A 62 -20.35 -6.14 1.87
C LYS A 62 -20.27 -4.68 1.39
N GLY A 63 -19.24 -4.33 0.61
CA GLY A 63 -19.10 -2.99 0.03
C GLY A 63 -20.17 -2.71 -1.04
N ILE A 64 -20.59 -1.45 -1.12
CA ILE A 64 -21.69 -0.99 -1.99
C ILE A 64 -21.37 -1.18 -3.47
N PHE A 65 -20.10 -1.03 -3.85
CA PHE A 65 -19.62 -1.22 -5.23
C PHE A 65 -18.86 -2.53 -5.42
N ARG A 66 -19.04 -3.50 -4.52
CA ARG A 66 -18.45 -4.82 -4.70
C ARG A 66 -19.30 -5.62 -5.69
N ASP A 67 -18.75 -5.88 -6.87
CA ASP A 67 -19.39 -6.74 -7.86
C ASP A 67 -19.59 -8.15 -7.28
N HIS A 68 -20.85 -8.54 -7.11
CA HIS A 68 -21.27 -9.84 -6.61
C HIS A 68 -20.81 -11.02 -7.51
N GLU A 69 -20.36 -10.76 -8.73
CA GLU A 69 -19.89 -11.78 -9.66
C GLU A 69 -18.52 -12.35 -9.29
N MET A 70 -17.60 -11.52 -8.78
CA MET A 70 -16.28 -11.99 -8.34
C MET A 70 -16.34 -12.82 -7.06
N ASP A 71 -17.29 -12.54 -6.17
CA ASP A 71 -17.54 -13.37 -4.99
C ASP A 71 -18.14 -14.73 -5.37
N ARG A 72 -19.00 -14.75 -6.39
CA ARG A 72 -19.59 -15.99 -6.91
C ARG A 72 -18.49 -16.92 -7.45
N GLU A 73 -17.54 -16.39 -8.22
CA GLU A 73 -16.39 -17.18 -8.70
C GLU A 73 -15.52 -17.71 -7.55
N ALA A 74 -15.26 -16.89 -6.52
CA ALA A 74 -14.49 -17.31 -5.35
C ALA A 74 -15.21 -18.38 -4.51
N GLU A 75 -16.54 -18.27 -4.37
CA GLU A 75 -17.38 -19.27 -3.71
C GLU A 75 -17.47 -20.57 -4.52
N GLU A 76 -17.58 -20.48 -5.85
CA GLU A 76 -17.58 -21.63 -6.75
C GLU A 76 -16.25 -22.39 -6.70
N MET A 77 -15.12 -21.69 -6.74
CA MET A 77 -13.79 -22.31 -6.59
C MET A 77 -13.62 -23.01 -5.23
N ARG A 78 -14.12 -22.41 -4.14
CA ARG A 78 -14.11 -23.06 -2.82
C ARG A 78 -15.02 -24.28 -2.78
N ALA A 79 -16.19 -24.22 -3.41
CA ALA A 79 -17.12 -25.34 -3.46
C ALA A 79 -16.53 -26.52 -4.25
N GLU A 80 -15.82 -26.26 -5.35
CA GLU A 80 -15.12 -27.27 -6.15
C GLU A 80 -13.97 -27.92 -5.37
N GLN A 81 -13.15 -27.12 -4.67
CA GLN A 81 -12.11 -27.64 -3.79
C GLN A 81 -12.67 -28.54 -2.68
N LEU A 82 -13.82 -28.20 -2.10
CA LEU A 82 -14.46 -29.04 -1.08
C LEU A 82 -15.03 -30.34 -1.66
N LYS A 83 -15.50 -30.34 -2.93
CA LYS A 83 -15.96 -31.55 -3.61
C LYS A 83 -14.82 -32.52 -3.89
N THR A 84 -13.73 -32.02 -4.48
CA THR A 84 -12.55 -32.86 -4.76
C THR A 84 -11.94 -33.43 -3.49
N LEU A 85 -11.93 -32.66 -2.39
CA LEU A 85 -11.48 -33.14 -1.09
C LEU A 85 -12.37 -34.24 -0.51
N LYS A 86 -13.70 -34.18 -0.74
CA LYS A 86 -14.63 -35.25 -0.33
C LYS A 86 -14.44 -36.51 -1.15
N GLU A 87 -14.26 -36.37 -2.46
CA GLU A 87 -13.99 -37.50 -3.36
C GLU A 87 -12.70 -38.23 -2.98
N GLN A 88 -11.64 -37.49 -2.64
CA GLN A 88 -10.37 -38.07 -2.17
C GLN A 88 -10.53 -38.79 -0.82
N LEU A 89 -11.40 -38.30 0.06
CA LEU A 89 -11.72 -38.97 1.33
C LEU A 89 -12.50 -40.27 1.08
N GLU A 90 -13.51 -40.22 0.21
CA GLU A 90 -14.33 -41.39 -0.16
C GLU A 90 -13.52 -42.44 -0.92
N ALA A 91 -12.55 -42.01 -1.74
CA ALA A 91 -11.58 -42.87 -2.41
C ALA A 91 -10.52 -43.47 -1.44
N GLY A 92 -10.45 -42.98 -0.19
CA GLY A 92 -9.50 -43.43 0.81
C GLY A 92 -8.06 -42.98 0.56
N GLU A 93 -7.84 -41.98 -0.31
CA GLU A 93 -6.52 -41.44 -0.63
C GLU A 93 -5.98 -40.52 0.48
N ILE A 94 -6.88 -39.96 1.30
CA ILE A 94 -6.56 -39.11 2.44
C ILE A 94 -7.23 -39.60 3.72
N SER A 95 -6.51 -39.43 4.83
CA SER A 95 -7.01 -39.75 6.17
C SER A 95 -8.09 -38.76 6.61
N GLU A 96 -9.04 -39.21 7.43
CA GLU A 96 -10.06 -38.33 8.03
C GLU A 96 -9.46 -37.15 8.81
N LEU A 97 -8.27 -37.35 9.39
CA LEU A 97 -7.57 -36.30 10.13
C LEU A 97 -7.11 -35.18 9.19
N ASP A 98 -6.50 -35.55 8.07
CA ASP A 98 -5.98 -34.60 7.06
C ASP A 98 -7.11 -33.86 6.35
N TYR A 99 -8.22 -34.54 6.09
CA TYR A 99 -9.44 -33.92 5.58
C TYR A 99 -9.97 -32.83 6.53
N LYS A 100 -10.06 -33.12 7.83
CA LYS A 100 -10.52 -32.14 8.84
C LYS A 100 -9.61 -30.92 8.94
N PHE A 101 -8.29 -31.09 8.88
CA PHE A 101 -7.36 -29.96 8.87
C PHE A 101 -7.47 -29.11 7.60
N THR A 102 -7.61 -29.76 6.45
CA THR A 102 -7.66 -29.07 5.15
C THR A 102 -8.96 -28.29 4.97
N ILE A 103 -10.12 -28.86 5.35
CA ILE A 103 -11.39 -28.11 5.36
C ILE A 103 -11.31 -26.90 6.28
N LYS A 104 -10.77 -27.06 7.48
CA LYS A 104 -10.64 -25.95 8.44
C LYS A 104 -9.82 -24.80 7.87
N LYS A 105 -8.82 -25.11 7.04
CA LYS A 105 -7.98 -24.11 6.35
C LYS A 105 -8.68 -23.45 5.15
N ILE A 106 -9.56 -24.16 4.45
CA ILE A 106 -10.30 -23.62 3.29
C ILE A 106 -11.43 -22.68 3.74
N LEU A 107 -12.03 -22.95 4.91
CA LEU A 107 -13.18 -22.19 5.43
C LEU A 107 -12.82 -20.91 6.19
N HIS A 108 -11.55 -20.70 6.56
CA HIS A 108 -11.10 -19.65 7.49
C HIS A 108 -10.00 -18.79 6.88
#